data_AF-A0A0C1ZJJ7-F1
#
_entry.id   AF-A0A0C1ZJJ7-F1
#
_cell.length_a   1.000
_cell.length_b   1.000
_cell.length_c   1.000
_cell.angle_alpha   90.00
_cell.angle_beta   90.00
_cell.angle_gamma   90.00
#
_symmetry.space_group_name_H-M   'P 1'
#
loop_
_entity.id
_entity.type
_entity.pdbx_description
1 polymer ?
#
loop_
_entity_poly.entity_id
_entity_poly.type
_entity_poly.pdbx_seq_one_letter_code
_entity_poly.pdbx_strand_id
1 'polypeptide(L)'
;MPTDNGPGWLYYAEDHQLDNMIERRLWRIRLDGADKQLLASNEWQISDIAVDESHLWWVTDISGELWRAGKDGSQAELIAKVATPVGFELREGAAWVNGFGGLYRVIPGEAPYFVAGGAKNFDLAVDSTHVYLPKWNFDEETHLGWIHRYPRHGGEYDPLEGEFVVDKFSPKPTTVQVDEHAVYWATADTDTGEGAIWMVCKSAI
;
A
#
# COMPACT_ATOMS: atom_id res chain seq x y z
N MET A 1 24.98 -8.40 7.54
CA MET A 1 23.93 -9.41 7.80
C MET A 1 23.54 -9.29 9.27
N PRO A 2 22.46 -8.60 9.65
CA PRO A 2 21.95 -8.72 11.01
C PRO A 2 21.21 -10.06 11.13
N THR A 3 21.68 -10.89 12.06
CA THR A 3 21.06 -12.15 12.47
C THR A 3 19.99 -11.84 13.51
N ASP A 4 18.73 -11.80 13.11
CA ASP A 4 17.61 -11.89 14.04
C ASP A 4 16.83 -13.17 13.72
N ASN A 5 17.12 -14.23 14.49
CA ASN A 5 16.52 -15.57 14.36
C ASN A 5 15.47 -15.82 15.46
N GLY A 6 14.78 -14.77 15.92
CA GLY A 6 13.48 -14.97 16.55
C GLY A 6 12.50 -15.56 15.53
N PRO A 7 11.53 -16.41 15.94
CA PRO A 7 10.46 -16.82 15.04
C PRO A 7 9.74 -15.54 14.60
N GLY A 8 9.83 -15.20 13.32
CA GLY A 8 9.20 -14.02 12.78
C GLY A 8 7.71 -13.98 13.12
N TRP A 9 7.12 -12.80 13.02
CA TRP A 9 5.70 -12.61 13.23
C TRP A 9 5.02 -12.35 11.90
N LEU A 10 3.88 -13.01 11.66
CA LEU A 10 2.93 -12.61 10.64
C LEU A 10 1.96 -11.63 11.28
N TYR A 11 1.78 -10.47 10.63
CA TYR A 11 0.79 -9.47 10.98
C TYR A 11 -0.34 -9.53 9.95
N TYR A 12 -1.58 -9.43 10.40
CA TYR A 12 -2.72 -9.48 9.50
C TYR A 12 -3.95 -8.81 10.11
N ALA A 13 -4.79 -8.24 9.25
CA ALA A 13 -6.13 -7.79 9.61
C ALA A 13 -7.13 -8.93 9.37
N GLU A 14 -8.05 -9.13 10.31
CA GLU A 14 -9.10 -10.15 10.23
C GLU A 14 -10.47 -9.49 10.37
N ASP A 15 -11.37 -9.77 9.42
CA ASP A 15 -12.76 -9.35 9.50
C ASP A 15 -13.45 -10.10 10.64
N HIS A 16 -14.08 -9.35 11.54
CA HIS A 16 -14.85 -9.87 12.64
C HIS A 16 -16.29 -9.39 12.53
N GLN A 17 -17.19 -10.33 12.25
CA GLN A 17 -18.62 -10.06 12.11
C GLN A 17 -19.22 -9.72 13.48
N LEU A 18 -19.82 -8.53 13.58
CA LEU A 18 -20.74 -8.15 14.64
C LEU A 18 -22.16 -8.11 14.07
N ASP A 19 -23.17 -8.05 14.94
CA ASP A 19 -24.59 -8.18 14.57
C ASP A 19 -25.02 -7.23 13.43
N ASN A 20 -24.46 -6.02 13.36
CA ASN A 20 -24.82 -5.00 12.35
C ASN A 20 -23.62 -4.32 11.67
N MET A 21 -22.41 -4.87 11.80
CA MET A 21 -21.20 -4.27 11.22
C MET A 21 -20.07 -5.31 11.11
N ILE A 22 -19.10 -5.04 10.25
CA ILE A 22 -17.82 -5.75 10.22
C ILE A 22 -16.78 -4.83 10.85
N GLU A 23 -16.10 -5.29 11.89
CA GLU A 23 -14.89 -4.64 12.39
C GLU A 23 -13.66 -5.39 11.87
N ARG A 24 -12.56 -4.69 11.63
CA ARG A 24 -11.27 -5.32 11.34
C ARG A 24 -10.40 -5.29 12.58
N ARG A 25 -9.92 -6.46 12.97
CA ARG A 25 -9.01 -6.62 14.10
C ARG A 25 -7.61 -6.83 13.59
N LEU A 26 -6.65 -6.14 14.20
CA LEU A 26 -5.24 -6.31 13.89
C LEU A 26 -4.65 -7.39 14.77
N TRP A 27 -4.08 -8.42 14.16
CA TRP A 27 -3.49 -9.55 14.85
C TRP A 27 -2.02 -9.71 14.48
N ARG A 28 -1.29 -10.39 15.38
CA ARG A 28 -0.06 -11.07 15.01
C ARG A 28 -0.06 -12.52 15.48
N ILE A 29 0.67 -13.36 14.77
CA ILE A 29 0.92 -14.75 15.12
C ILE A 29 2.37 -15.09 14.79
N ARG A 30 3.00 -15.97 15.56
CA ARG A 30 4.33 -16.44 15.19
C ARG A 30 4.25 -17.26 13.91
N LEU A 31 5.32 -17.24 13.12
CA LEU A 31 5.41 -18.01 11.87
C LEU A 31 5.27 -19.53 12.07
N ASP A 32 5.49 -20.04 13.29
CA ASP A 32 5.22 -21.44 13.65
C ASP A 32 3.75 -21.71 14.05
N GLY A 33 2.89 -20.70 13.98
CA GLY A 33 1.47 -20.76 14.33
C GLY A 33 1.18 -20.60 15.82
N ALA A 34 2.18 -20.38 16.67
CA ALA A 34 2.00 -20.17 18.10
C ALA A 34 1.68 -18.69 18.45
N ASP A 35 1.29 -18.47 19.70
CA ASP A 35 1.21 -17.15 20.33
C ASP A 35 0.39 -16.09 19.55
N LYS A 36 -0.79 -16.47 19.01
CA LYS A 36 -1.73 -15.50 18.38
C LYS A 36 -2.13 -14.42 19.38
N GLN A 37 -1.95 -13.15 18.99
CA GLN A 37 -2.18 -11.97 19.82
C GLN A 37 -2.99 -10.92 19.08
N LEU A 38 -4.01 -10.38 19.76
CA LEU A 38 -4.78 -9.23 19.31
C LEU A 38 -3.98 -7.96 19.62
N LEU A 39 -3.72 -7.15 18.60
CA LEU A 39 -2.94 -5.90 18.72
C LEU A 39 -3.86 -4.69 18.82
N ALA A 40 -4.92 -4.66 18.02
CA ALA A 40 -5.91 -3.59 18.04
C ALA A 40 -7.31 -4.14 17.73
N SER A 41 -8.30 -3.66 18.50
CA SER A 41 -9.72 -3.92 18.32
C SER A 41 -10.46 -2.59 18.39
N ASN A 42 -11.47 -2.41 17.55
CA ASN A 42 -12.27 -1.17 17.35
C ASN A 42 -11.66 -0.15 16.38
N GLU A 43 -10.62 -0.52 15.63
CA GLU A 43 -10.09 0.34 14.57
C GLU A 43 -10.90 0.09 13.29
N TRP A 44 -11.83 0.99 13.05
CA TRP A 44 -12.74 0.94 11.91
C TRP A 44 -11.94 0.78 10.62
N GLN A 45 -12.18 -0.35 9.94
CA GLN A 45 -11.78 -0.61 8.55
C GLN A 45 -10.31 -0.33 8.23
N ILE A 46 -9.42 -1.06 8.90
CA ILE A 46 -8.04 -1.21 8.45
C ILE A 46 -8.06 -1.62 6.97
N SER A 47 -7.47 -0.81 6.10
CA SER A 47 -7.37 -1.10 4.66
C SER A 47 -6.05 -1.76 4.31
N ASP A 48 -4.98 -1.41 5.02
CA ASP A 48 -3.64 -1.95 4.76
C ASP A 48 -2.74 -1.86 6.00
N ILE A 49 -1.67 -2.68 6.02
CA ILE A 49 -0.70 -2.79 7.12
C ILE A 49 0.74 -2.91 6.59
N ALA A 50 1.70 -2.36 7.33
CA ALA A 50 3.11 -2.53 7.04
C ALA A 50 3.94 -2.54 8.33
N VAL A 51 5.15 -3.09 8.27
CA VAL A 51 6.04 -3.24 9.42
C VAL A 51 7.43 -2.79 9.03
N ASP A 52 8.02 -1.90 9.83
CA ASP A 52 9.44 -1.51 9.69
C ASP A 52 10.32 -2.25 10.73
N GLU A 53 11.57 -1.84 10.91
CA GLU A 53 12.48 -2.47 11.88
C GLU A 53 11.96 -2.43 13.33
N SER A 54 11.10 -1.47 13.66
CA SER A 54 10.72 -1.09 15.02
C SER A 54 9.21 -1.04 15.28
N HIS A 55 8.40 -0.72 14.27
CA HIS A 55 6.99 -0.41 14.43
C HIS A 55 6.09 -1.18 13.47
N LEU A 56 4.84 -1.35 13.90
CA LEU A 56 3.70 -1.73 13.08
C LEU A 56 2.94 -0.46 12.68
N TRP A 57 2.54 -0.39 11.42
CA TRP A 57 1.80 0.72 10.84
C TRP A 57 0.55 0.19 10.16
N TRP A 58 -0.49 1.02 10.13
CA TRP A 58 -1.72 0.71 9.42
C TRP A 58 -2.46 1.96 9.02
N VAL A 59 -3.31 1.82 8.02
CA VAL A 59 -4.23 2.86 7.56
C VAL A 59 -5.67 2.43 7.74
N THR A 60 -6.54 3.39 8.04
CA THR A 60 -7.99 3.20 8.14
C THR A 60 -8.69 4.01 7.06
N ASP A 61 -9.49 3.34 6.23
CA ASP A 61 -10.04 3.95 5.01
C ASP A 61 -11.07 5.07 5.31
N ILE A 62 -12.09 4.82 6.13
CA ILE A 62 -13.18 5.76 6.39
C ILE A 62 -12.72 6.90 7.32
N SER A 63 -11.96 6.60 8.37
CA SER A 63 -11.48 7.67 9.26
C SER A 63 -10.32 8.47 8.65
N GLY A 64 -9.66 7.92 7.63
CA GLY A 64 -8.62 8.59 6.89
C GLY A 64 -7.35 8.79 7.71
N GLU A 65 -6.96 7.79 8.49
CA GLU A 65 -5.90 7.92 9.48
C GLU A 65 -4.76 6.95 9.19
N LEU A 66 -3.52 7.46 9.29
CA LEU A 66 -2.30 6.65 9.33
C LEU A 66 -1.85 6.56 10.78
N TRP A 67 -1.78 5.34 11.29
CA TRP A 67 -1.40 5.03 12.66
C TRP A 67 -0.11 4.23 12.72
N ARG A 68 0.53 4.29 13.88
CA ARG A 68 1.72 3.52 14.20
C ARG A 68 1.68 3.06 15.65
N ALA A 69 2.20 1.87 15.93
CA ALA A 69 2.44 1.34 17.27
C ALA A 69 3.77 0.57 17.31
N GLY A 70 4.22 0.22 18.51
CA GLY A 70 5.21 -0.83 18.68
C GLY A 70 4.73 -2.14 18.03
N LYS A 71 5.67 -3.01 17.63
CA LYS A 71 5.36 -4.32 17.00
C LYS A 71 4.46 -5.23 17.84
N ASP A 72 4.30 -4.95 19.13
CA ASP A 72 3.39 -5.63 20.05
C ASP A 72 2.07 -4.89 20.29
N GLY A 73 1.78 -3.85 19.49
CA GLY A 73 0.58 -3.01 19.60
C GLY A 73 0.69 -1.94 20.69
N SER A 74 1.80 -1.85 21.42
CA SER A 74 1.96 -0.83 22.46
C SER A 74 2.13 0.57 21.88
N GLN A 75 1.71 1.59 22.64
CA GLN A 75 1.94 3.01 22.31
C GLN A 75 1.41 3.44 20.93
N ALA A 76 0.21 2.99 20.56
CA ALA A 76 -0.44 3.43 19.34
C ALA A 76 -0.61 4.96 19.30
N GLU A 77 -0.21 5.58 18.19
CA GLU A 77 -0.30 7.01 17.96
C GLU A 77 -0.77 7.32 16.52
N LEU A 78 -1.54 8.40 16.40
CA LEU A 78 -1.96 8.93 15.11
C LEU A 78 -0.82 9.72 14.49
N ILE A 79 -0.36 9.31 13.31
CA ILE A 79 0.75 9.96 12.60
C ILE A 79 0.23 11.07 11.68
N ALA A 80 -0.84 10.79 10.93
CA ALA A 80 -1.38 11.74 9.96
C ALA A 80 -2.84 11.44 9.60
N LYS A 81 -3.51 12.43 9.04
CA LYS A 81 -4.77 12.25 8.30
C LYS A 81 -4.54 12.35 6.80
N VAL A 82 -5.01 11.36 6.07
CA VAL A 82 -4.92 11.25 4.60
C VAL A 82 -6.31 10.93 4.07
N ALA A 83 -6.72 11.56 2.97
CA ALA A 83 -8.07 11.40 2.44
C ALA A 83 -8.28 10.00 1.83
N THR A 84 -9.04 9.17 2.55
CA THR A 84 -9.48 7.82 2.16
C THR A 84 -8.34 6.91 1.69
N PRO A 85 -7.41 6.54 2.59
CA PRO A 85 -6.27 5.71 2.28
C PRO A 85 -6.71 4.27 1.99
N VAL A 86 -6.14 3.68 0.97
CA VAL A 86 -6.45 2.32 0.50
C VAL A 86 -5.24 1.40 0.49
N GLY A 87 -4.04 1.94 0.45
CA GLY A 87 -2.78 1.20 0.56
C GLY A 87 -1.62 2.13 0.91
N PHE A 88 -0.55 1.60 1.50
CA PHE A 88 0.65 2.37 1.79
C PHE A 88 1.93 1.52 1.76
N GLU A 89 3.07 2.17 1.56
CA GLU A 89 4.38 1.52 1.72
C GLU A 89 5.34 2.37 2.54
N LEU A 90 6.18 1.71 3.33
CA LEU A 90 7.21 2.33 4.16
C LEU A 90 8.56 2.31 3.46
N ARG A 91 9.26 3.45 3.45
CA ARG A 91 10.64 3.52 2.96
C ARG A 91 11.41 4.65 3.63
N GLU A 92 12.63 4.37 4.05
CA GLU A 92 13.56 5.40 4.57
C GLU A 92 12.92 6.30 5.68
N GLY A 93 12.08 5.71 6.55
CA GLY A 93 11.42 6.42 7.65
C GLY A 93 10.18 7.24 7.27
N ALA A 94 9.74 7.18 6.01
CA ALA A 94 8.53 7.82 5.52
C ALA A 94 7.50 6.76 5.06
N ALA A 95 6.23 7.14 5.03
CA ALA A 95 5.15 6.38 4.43
C ALA A 95 4.69 7.05 3.13
N TRP A 96 4.54 6.29 2.06
CA TRP A 96 3.81 6.71 0.87
C TRP A 96 2.42 6.13 0.97
N VAL A 97 1.42 6.99 1.17
CA VAL A 97 0.03 6.60 1.38
C VAL A 97 -0.75 6.93 0.12
N ASN A 98 -1.32 5.91 -0.51
CA ASN A 98 -2.23 6.06 -1.64
C ASN A 98 -3.68 6.05 -1.12
N GLY A 99 -4.44 7.05 -1.53
CA GLY A 99 -5.86 7.18 -1.22
C GLY A 99 -6.65 7.78 -2.38
N PHE A 100 -7.97 7.82 -2.26
CA PHE A 100 -8.81 8.42 -3.31
C PHE A 100 -8.56 9.92 -3.47
N GLY A 101 -8.02 10.60 -2.44
CA GLY A 101 -7.58 11.99 -2.55
C GLY A 101 -6.23 12.20 -3.25
N GLY A 102 -5.43 11.14 -3.44
CA GLY A 102 -4.09 11.20 -4.02
C GLY A 102 -3.06 10.33 -3.32
N LEU A 103 -1.83 10.40 -3.83
CA LEU A 103 -0.62 9.85 -3.25
C LEU A 103 0.04 10.90 -2.36
N TYR A 104 0.32 10.56 -1.11
CA TYR A 104 0.95 11.43 -0.13
C TYR A 104 2.21 10.81 0.44
N ARG A 105 3.25 11.61 0.68
CA ARG A 105 4.39 11.24 1.51
C ARG A 105 4.18 11.79 2.92
N VAL A 106 4.26 10.91 3.90
CA VAL A 106 4.10 11.23 5.32
C VAL A 106 5.41 10.94 6.05
N ILE A 107 5.93 11.95 6.75
CA ILE A 107 7.06 11.84 7.65
C ILE A 107 6.54 12.17 9.06
N PRO A 108 6.76 11.32 10.07
CA PRO A 108 6.31 11.59 11.43
C PRO A 108 6.78 12.96 11.93
N GLY A 109 5.85 13.77 12.44
CA GLY A 109 6.12 15.13 12.91
C GLY A 109 6.06 16.21 11.82
N GLU A 110 5.87 15.84 10.56
CA GLU A 110 5.66 16.77 9.44
C GLU A 110 4.22 16.72 8.92
N ALA A 111 3.80 17.78 8.23
CA ALA A 111 2.53 17.77 7.52
C ALA A 111 2.60 16.81 6.31
N PRO A 112 1.53 16.04 5.99
CA PRO A 112 1.48 15.22 4.79
C PRO A 112 1.78 16.03 3.52
N TYR A 113 2.73 15.55 2.73
CA TYR A 113 3.12 16.17 1.47
C TYR A 113 2.41 15.46 0.31
N PHE A 114 1.63 16.20 -0.47
CA PHE A 114 1.00 15.67 -1.67
C PHE A 114 2.04 15.41 -2.76
N VAL A 115 2.10 14.18 -3.28
CA VAL A 115 3.05 13.76 -4.32
C VAL A 115 2.37 13.74 -5.69
N ALA A 116 1.21 13.09 -5.80
CA ALA A 116 0.51 12.88 -7.06
C ALA A 116 -0.99 12.64 -6.88
N GLY A 117 -1.78 12.78 -7.95
CA GLY A 117 -3.23 12.79 -7.94
C GLY A 117 -3.90 11.42 -8.06
N GLY A 118 -5.12 11.35 -7.53
CA GLY A 118 -5.87 10.15 -7.19
C GLY A 118 -6.21 9.24 -8.36
N ALA A 119 -5.99 7.96 -8.14
CA ALA A 119 -6.56 6.89 -8.94
C ALA A 119 -7.12 5.85 -7.96
N LYS A 120 -8.23 5.20 -8.33
CA LYS A 120 -8.80 4.10 -7.55
C LYS A 120 -7.91 2.87 -7.71
N ASN A 121 -6.76 2.94 -7.06
CA ASN A 121 -5.71 1.94 -7.08
C ASN A 121 -5.61 1.37 -5.69
N PHE A 122 -5.47 0.06 -5.55
CA PHE A 122 -5.44 -0.56 -4.24
C PHE A 122 -4.03 -0.70 -3.67
N ASP A 123 -3.00 -0.62 -4.52
CA ASP A 123 -1.63 -0.94 -4.16
C ASP A 123 -0.62 0.11 -4.65
N LEU A 124 0.60 0.06 -4.13
CA LEU A 124 1.75 0.83 -4.62
C LEU A 124 3.08 0.12 -4.34
N ALA A 125 4.11 0.51 -5.08
CA ALA A 125 5.48 0.08 -4.84
C ALA A 125 6.43 1.29 -4.81
N VAL A 126 7.47 1.32 -3.97
CA VAL A 126 8.41 2.45 -3.85
C VAL A 126 9.86 1.97 -3.92
N ASP A 127 10.64 2.60 -4.80
CA ASP A 127 12.08 2.41 -4.85
C ASP A 127 12.87 3.69 -4.51
N SER A 128 14.18 3.69 -4.81
CA SER A 128 15.09 4.80 -4.49
C SER A 128 14.80 6.08 -5.28
N THR A 129 13.97 6.01 -6.31
CA THR A 129 13.73 7.12 -7.24
C THR A 129 12.24 7.39 -7.44
N HIS A 130 11.39 6.36 -7.49
CA HIS A 130 9.99 6.46 -7.88
C HIS A 130 9.02 5.72 -6.97
N VAL A 131 7.76 6.14 -7.06
CA VAL A 131 6.57 5.41 -6.61
C VAL A 131 5.86 4.88 -7.85
N TYR A 132 5.48 3.61 -7.84
CA TYR A 132 4.78 2.92 -8.90
C TYR A 132 3.35 2.65 -8.47
N LEU A 133 2.39 2.94 -9.35
CA LEU A 133 0.96 2.84 -9.07
C LEU A 133 0.26 2.07 -10.19
N PRO A 134 -0.49 0.99 -9.87
CA PRO A 134 -1.34 0.32 -10.83
C PRO A 134 -2.61 1.13 -11.06
N LYS A 135 -2.78 1.71 -12.25
CA LYS A 135 -3.95 2.51 -12.64
C LYS A 135 -4.93 1.72 -13.49
N TRP A 136 -6.21 1.82 -13.17
CA TRP A 136 -7.30 1.27 -14.00
C TRP A 136 -7.84 2.33 -14.95
N ASN A 137 -8.16 1.93 -16.18
CA ASN A 137 -8.95 2.75 -17.10
C ASN A 137 -10.44 2.60 -16.74
N PHE A 138 -11.03 3.62 -16.10
CA PHE A 138 -12.45 3.63 -15.76
C PHE A 138 -13.31 4.31 -16.82
N ASP A 139 -12.71 5.14 -17.68
CA ASP A 139 -13.45 5.95 -18.66
C ASP A 139 -13.94 5.11 -19.83
N GLU A 140 -13.32 3.95 -20.04
CA GLU A 140 -13.75 2.96 -21.02
C GLU A 140 -13.88 1.60 -20.32
N GLU A 141 -15.00 0.88 -20.52
CA GLU A 141 -15.20 -0.52 -20.07
C GLU A 141 -14.29 -1.50 -20.84
N THR A 142 -13.00 -1.18 -20.94
CA THR A 142 -12.03 -1.90 -21.75
C THR A 142 -11.37 -3.04 -20.98
N HIS A 143 -11.54 -3.10 -19.66
CA HIS A 143 -10.83 -4.01 -18.76
C HIS A 143 -9.31 -3.78 -18.77
N LEU A 144 -8.86 -2.58 -19.16
CA LEU A 144 -7.45 -2.23 -19.30
C LEU A 144 -6.94 -1.36 -18.14
N GLY A 145 -5.62 -1.41 -17.95
CA GLY A 145 -4.92 -0.52 -17.04
C GLY A 145 -3.43 -0.45 -17.35
N TRP A 146 -2.72 0.35 -16.56
CA TRP A 146 -1.30 0.66 -16.75
C TRP A 146 -0.58 0.75 -15.40
N ILE A 147 0.74 0.61 -15.42
CA ILE A 147 1.56 1.04 -14.29
C ILE A 147 2.07 2.44 -14.58
N HIS A 148 1.77 3.39 -13.70
CA HIS A 148 2.37 4.73 -13.71
C HIS A 148 3.52 4.79 -12.71
N ARG A 149 4.52 5.62 -12.97
CA ARG A 149 5.51 6.01 -11.98
C ARG A 149 5.59 7.51 -11.77
N TYR A 150 5.98 7.89 -10.56
CA TYR A 150 6.14 9.28 -10.12
C TYR A 150 7.45 9.42 -9.36
N PRO A 151 8.21 10.52 -9.50
CA PRO A 151 9.34 10.78 -8.64
C PRO A 151 8.89 10.75 -7.17
N ARG A 152 9.57 9.96 -6.32
CA ARG A 152 9.12 9.71 -4.94
C ARG A 152 9.11 10.97 -4.06
N HIS A 153 9.85 12.00 -4.47
CA HIS A 153 9.93 13.28 -3.79
C HIS A 153 8.97 14.34 -4.36
N GLY A 154 8.14 13.97 -5.35
CA GLY A 154 7.33 14.92 -6.13
C GLY A 154 8.14 15.60 -7.25
N GLY A 155 7.48 16.43 -8.05
CA GLY A 155 8.09 17.21 -9.14
C GLY A 155 7.11 18.16 -9.82
N GLU A 156 7.59 18.98 -10.76
CA GLU A 156 6.77 19.86 -11.62
C GLU A 156 6.06 19.10 -12.75
N TYR A 157 5.41 17.99 -12.41
CA TYR A 157 4.54 17.26 -13.34
C TYR A 157 3.09 17.58 -12.99
N ASP A 158 2.18 17.50 -13.96
CA ASP A 158 0.77 17.37 -13.61
C ASP A 158 0.65 16.09 -12.77
N PRO A 159 0.26 16.18 -11.49
CA PRO A 159 0.17 15.02 -10.60
C PRO A 159 -0.80 13.96 -11.14
N LEU A 160 -1.65 14.30 -12.11
CA LEU A 160 -2.58 13.40 -12.78
C LEU A 160 -1.94 12.59 -13.92
N GLU A 161 -0.87 13.09 -14.55
CA GLU A 161 -0.22 12.53 -15.75
C GLU A 161 1.13 11.84 -15.46
N GLY A 162 1.15 10.87 -14.53
CA GLY A 162 2.38 10.11 -14.24
C GLY A 162 2.98 9.42 -15.48
N GLU A 163 4.28 9.14 -15.44
CA GLU A 163 4.97 8.47 -16.56
C GLU A 163 4.48 7.03 -16.73
N PHE A 164 4.18 6.62 -17.96
CA PHE A 164 3.82 5.24 -18.27
C PHE A 164 5.06 4.34 -18.16
N VAL A 165 4.97 3.32 -17.31
CA VAL A 165 5.98 2.25 -17.21
C VAL A 165 5.79 1.22 -18.32
N VAL A 166 4.55 1.01 -18.75
CA VAL A 166 4.20 0.20 -19.92
C VAL A 166 3.19 0.95 -20.77
N ASP A 167 3.49 1.05 -22.07
CA ASP A 167 2.75 1.84 -23.06
C ASP A 167 1.57 1.08 -23.69
N LYS A 168 1.38 -0.21 -23.38
CA LYS A 168 0.34 -1.05 -24.00
C LYS A 168 -0.40 -1.95 -23.01
N PHE A 169 -1.68 -1.63 -22.85
CA PHE A 169 -2.83 -2.47 -22.51
C PHE A 169 -2.53 -3.80 -21.82
N SER A 170 -2.25 -3.70 -20.53
CA SER A 170 -2.33 -4.84 -19.63
C SER A 170 -3.79 -5.00 -19.18
N PRO A 171 -4.29 -6.24 -18.96
CA PRO A 171 -5.48 -6.43 -18.14
C PRO A 171 -5.29 -5.68 -16.81
N LYS A 172 -6.37 -5.19 -16.19
CA LYS A 172 -6.36 -4.35 -14.97
C LYS A 172 -5.30 -4.81 -13.95
N PRO A 173 -4.24 -4.02 -13.71
CA PRO A 173 -3.23 -4.38 -12.71
C PRO A 173 -3.80 -4.21 -11.32
N THR A 174 -3.59 -5.18 -10.44
CA THR A 174 -4.16 -5.19 -9.08
C THR A 174 -3.12 -4.93 -8.01
N THR A 175 -1.90 -5.45 -8.20
CA THR A 175 -0.77 -5.29 -7.29
C THR A 175 0.50 -4.99 -8.07
N VAL A 176 1.42 -4.26 -7.46
CA VAL A 176 2.72 -3.91 -8.03
C VAL A 176 3.82 -4.11 -6.97
N GLN A 177 4.99 -4.55 -7.40
CA GLN A 177 6.19 -4.69 -6.58
C GLN A 177 7.41 -4.20 -7.36
N VAL A 178 8.43 -3.72 -6.65
CA VAL A 178 9.65 -3.20 -7.28
C VAL A 178 10.90 -3.66 -6.52
N ASP A 179 11.91 -4.09 -7.25
CA ASP A 179 13.25 -4.38 -6.72
C ASP A 179 14.31 -3.51 -7.42
N GLU A 180 15.61 -3.78 -7.22
CA GLU A 180 16.69 -3.01 -7.86
C GLU A 180 16.68 -3.10 -9.41
N HIS A 181 16.10 -4.15 -9.98
CA HIS A 181 16.25 -4.52 -11.38
C HIS A 181 14.96 -4.41 -12.19
N ALA A 182 13.80 -4.58 -11.57
CA ALA A 182 12.54 -4.69 -12.29
C ALA A 182 11.34 -4.17 -11.49
N VAL A 183 10.28 -3.88 -12.24
CA VAL A 183 8.93 -3.65 -11.75
C VAL A 183 8.09 -4.85 -12.13
N TYR A 184 7.33 -5.38 -11.19
CA TYR A 184 6.47 -6.55 -11.34
C TYR A 184 5.04 -6.15 -11.03
N TRP A 185 4.07 -6.73 -11.72
CA TRP A 185 2.67 -6.53 -11.38
C TRP A 185 1.85 -7.77 -11.69
N ALA A 186 0.78 -7.96 -10.93
CA ALA A 186 -0.22 -8.96 -11.24
C ALA A 186 -1.44 -8.29 -11.88
N THR A 187 -2.09 -9.02 -12.76
CA THR A 187 -3.37 -8.64 -13.36
C THR A 187 -4.39 -9.70 -13.06
N ALA A 188 -5.62 -9.28 -12.80
CA ALA A 188 -6.74 -10.18 -12.64
C ALA A 188 -7.97 -9.52 -13.27
N ASP A 189 -8.54 -10.17 -14.26
CA ASP A 189 -9.80 -9.78 -14.89
C ASP A 189 -10.90 -10.67 -14.32
N THR A 190 -11.77 -10.06 -13.51
CA THR A 190 -12.87 -10.76 -12.85
C THR A 190 -13.96 -11.21 -13.82
N ASP A 191 -14.01 -10.61 -15.00
CA ASP A 191 -15.07 -10.89 -15.99
C ASP A 191 -14.69 -12.09 -16.87
N THR A 192 -13.41 -12.20 -17.23
CA THR A 192 -12.88 -13.32 -18.02
C THR A 192 -12.32 -14.45 -17.14
N GLY A 193 -11.98 -14.17 -15.89
CA GLY A 193 -11.26 -15.08 -15.01
C GLY A 193 -9.78 -15.22 -15.37
N GLU A 194 -9.27 -14.40 -16.30
CA GLU A 194 -7.88 -14.42 -16.72
C GLU A 194 -7.00 -13.59 -15.79
N GLY A 195 -5.74 -14.02 -15.62
CA GLY A 195 -4.77 -13.31 -14.82
C GLY A 195 -3.34 -13.71 -15.17
N ALA A 196 -2.40 -12.81 -14.91
CA ALA A 196 -1.00 -13.01 -15.23
C ALA A 196 -0.11 -12.21 -14.27
N ILE A 197 1.15 -12.65 -14.17
CA ILE A 197 2.22 -11.89 -13.53
C ILE A 197 3.13 -11.40 -14.63
N TRP A 198 3.41 -10.10 -14.61
CA TRP A 198 4.19 -9.38 -15.59
C TRP A 198 5.43 -8.76 -14.94
N MET A 199 6.41 -8.44 -15.77
CA MET A 199 7.64 -7.79 -15.35
C MET A 199 8.16 -6.90 -16.47
N VAL A 200 8.74 -5.76 -16.10
CA VAL A 200 9.60 -4.96 -16.97
C VAL A 200 10.92 -4.66 -16.27
N CYS A 201 12.03 -4.82 -16.98
CA CYS A 201 13.35 -4.44 -16.47
C CYS A 201 13.47 -2.91 -16.42
N LYS A 202 14.05 -2.38 -15.34
CA LYS A 202 14.30 -0.95 -15.18
C LYS A 202 15.22 -0.35 -16.23
N SER A 203 16.09 -1.15 -16.84
CA SER A 203 16.93 -0.71 -17.96
C SER A 203 16.14 -0.39 -19.24
N ALA A 204 14.85 -0.74 -19.29
CA ALA A 204 13.97 -0.46 -20.41
C ALA A 204 13.02 0.72 -20.18
N ILE A 205 13.03 1.36 -18.99
CA ILE A 205 12.09 2.42 -18.58
C ILE A 205 12.77 3.61 -17.92
#